data_AF-A0A7C3L254-F1
#
_entry.id   AF-A0A7C3L254-F1
#
_cell.length_a   1.000
_cell.length_b   1.000
_cell.length_c   1.000
_cell.angle_alpha   90.00
_cell.angle_beta   90.00
_cell.angle_gamma   90.00
#
_symmetry.space_group_name_H-M   'P 1'
#
loop_
_entity.id
_entity.type
_entity.pdbx_description
1 polymer ?
#
loop_
_entity_poly.entity_id
_entity_poly.type
_entity_poly.pdbx_seq_one_letter_code
_entity_poly.pdbx_strand_id
1 'polypeptide(L)'
;MMKHRIFSNWIRGVAMALAGLTATLLPALGALATDRVTLKDGTVYTGEVTKELDGYIFFNAKVGGIDRAMTFSPAQITKLERDIKDSGEGDVNKKPDASPTIVATPVAAAPSGTPSGGRKVPKAAVITLGGGGDKDMVGVYMTAETLRRAIPELERELGTDKSGVVVFRVNSGGGMLLEIQKLSDVIHNEFKPRFRVVAWIHYAISAAAMTSHCIEEIYFTSQGSYGACTGWFGQLQAVKGLELEEVLESMRKISARGNHDPKIMRSMQIQEPLSATIDANGDVHFFQDLTSGDIIVNREKEILTFDDKLAAKVKFSRGTADTLEELTKLMGYQELEWVGERVKDVPWPVCRAEKMQMDYRDQVKRDEDNTNNYWASYQRALEAARAAQNRDDRGLFVGRARSAFNKLKDMVKNNPNFRLTIFNMLEEQWKDFVDEQEKIMRDLMR
;
A
#
# COMPACT_ATOMS: atom_id res chain seq x y z
N MET A 1 -23.13 -31.70 -17.08
CA MET A 1 -23.10 -32.46 -15.80
C MET A 1 -21.77 -32.30 -15.01
N MET A 2 -20.96 -31.27 -15.29
CA MET A 2 -19.63 -31.08 -14.67
C MET A 2 -19.53 -29.79 -13.82
N LYS A 3 -20.66 -29.10 -13.57
CA LYS A 3 -20.72 -27.84 -12.81
C LYS A 3 -21.02 -28.01 -11.30
N HIS A 4 -21.47 -29.19 -10.84
CA HIS A 4 -21.85 -29.39 -9.43
C HIS A 4 -20.73 -29.89 -8.51
N ARG A 5 -19.55 -30.23 -9.04
CA ARG A 5 -18.48 -30.88 -8.25
C ARG A 5 -17.52 -29.90 -7.55
N ILE A 6 -17.50 -28.62 -7.95
CA ILE A 6 -16.60 -27.60 -7.38
C ILE A 6 -17.20 -26.98 -6.10
N PHE A 7 -18.53 -26.88 -6.00
CA PHE A 7 -19.21 -26.28 -4.84
C PHE A 7 -19.26 -27.19 -3.60
N SER A 8 -19.24 -28.52 -3.78
CA SER A 8 -19.38 -29.50 -2.68
C SER A 8 -18.15 -29.60 -1.77
N ASN A 9 -16.96 -29.18 -2.23
CA ASN A 9 -15.74 -29.29 -1.43
C ASN A 9 -15.54 -28.12 -0.47
N TRP A 10 -16.21 -26.98 -0.71
CA TRP A 10 -16.12 -25.81 0.16
C TRP A 10 -16.96 -25.96 1.45
N ILE A 11 -18.15 -26.57 1.36
CA ILE A 11 -19.04 -26.79 2.51
C ILE A 11 -18.46 -27.78 3.53
N ARG A 12 -17.56 -28.69 3.11
CA ARG A 12 -16.92 -29.68 4.01
C ARG A 12 -15.70 -29.14 4.77
N GLY A 13 -15.11 -28.02 4.34
CA GLY A 13 -13.93 -27.44 5.00
C GLY A 13 -14.23 -26.58 6.22
N VAL A 14 -15.46 -26.07 6.36
CA VAL A 14 -15.83 -25.09 7.40
C VAL A 14 -16.50 -25.76 8.63
N ALA A 15 -16.89 -27.03 8.53
CA ALA A 15 -17.62 -27.73 9.59
C ALA A 15 -16.75 -28.58 10.56
N MET A 16 -15.42 -28.60 10.42
CA MET A 16 -14.50 -29.37 11.29
C MET A 16 -13.54 -28.46 12.08
N ALA A 17 -14.07 -27.50 12.84
CA ALA A 17 -13.27 -26.71 13.79
C ALA A 17 -14.03 -26.38 15.09
N LEU A 18 -14.90 -27.29 15.55
CA LEU A 18 -15.65 -27.13 16.81
C LEU A 18 -15.75 -28.46 17.55
N ALA A 19 -14.64 -28.89 18.14
CA ALA A 19 -14.63 -29.78 19.31
C ALA A 19 -13.24 -29.82 19.96
N GLY A 20 -13.15 -29.30 21.19
CA GLY A 20 -12.16 -29.73 22.18
C GLY A 20 -10.90 -28.87 22.32
N LEU A 21 -10.91 -27.93 23.28
CA LEU A 21 -10.07 -28.03 24.49
C LEU A 21 -10.36 -26.85 25.42
N THR A 22 -11.05 -27.11 26.53
CA THR A 22 -11.01 -26.26 27.73
C THR A 22 -9.82 -26.71 28.57
N ALA A 23 -8.75 -25.91 28.58
CA ALA A 23 -7.67 -26.00 29.56
C ALA A 23 -7.34 -24.59 30.05
N THR A 24 -7.54 -24.39 31.35
CA THR A 24 -7.24 -23.19 32.13
C THR A 24 -5.76 -22.80 32.02
N LEU A 25 -5.46 -21.56 31.64
CA LEU A 25 -4.11 -20.97 31.71
C LEU A 25 -4.11 -19.75 32.64
N LEU A 26 -3.34 -19.86 33.72
CA LEU A 26 -2.86 -18.76 34.54
C LEU A 26 -1.84 -17.93 33.72
N PRO A 27 -1.80 -16.59 33.85
CA PRO A 27 -0.79 -15.78 33.19
C PRO A 27 0.51 -15.81 34.01
N ALA A 28 1.51 -16.53 33.51
CA ALA A 28 2.89 -16.27 33.91
C ALA A 28 3.40 -15.08 33.09
N LEU A 29 3.73 -13.98 33.76
CA LEU A 29 4.45 -12.85 33.18
C LEU A 29 5.87 -13.30 32.82
N GLY A 30 6.03 -13.85 31.63
CA GLY A 30 7.33 -14.10 31.02
C GLY A 30 7.87 -12.83 30.39
N ALA A 31 9.15 -12.54 30.60
CA ALA A 31 9.90 -11.55 29.84
C ALA A 31 9.68 -11.78 28.34
N LEU A 32 9.39 -10.72 27.59
CA LEU A 32 9.16 -10.77 26.14
C LEU A 32 10.39 -11.37 25.46
N ALA A 33 10.25 -12.60 25.00
CA ALA A 33 11.29 -13.27 24.25
C ALA A 33 11.48 -12.51 22.93
N THR A 34 12.74 -12.20 22.58
CA THR A 34 13.08 -11.38 21.42
C THR A 34 13.75 -12.27 20.37
N ASP A 35 13.33 -12.16 19.11
CA ASP A 35 13.93 -12.86 17.98
C ASP A 35 15.16 -12.11 17.47
N ARG A 36 16.08 -12.83 16.82
CA ARG A 36 17.26 -12.26 16.17
C ARG A 36 17.45 -12.83 14.77
N VAL A 37 17.65 -11.94 13.81
CA VAL A 37 18.01 -12.28 12.43
C VAL A 37 19.44 -11.84 12.17
N THR A 38 20.31 -12.79 11.82
CA THR A 38 21.68 -12.54 11.39
C THR A 38 21.77 -12.70 9.88
N LEU A 39 22.22 -11.66 9.18
CA LEU A 39 22.39 -11.62 7.74
C LEU A 39 23.77 -12.12 7.30
N LYS A 40 23.94 -12.40 6.00
CA LYS A 40 25.22 -12.86 5.41
C LYS A 40 26.31 -11.80 5.37
N ASP A 41 25.94 -10.53 5.45
CA ASP A 41 26.88 -9.42 5.58
C ASP A 41 27.37 -9.21 7.03
N GLY A 42 26.87 -10.01 7.98
CA GLY A 42 27.20 -9.92 9.40
C GLY A 42 26.29 -8.98 10.21
N THR A 43 25.34 -8.31 9.56
CA THR A 43 24.35 -7.45 10.26
C THR A 43 23.42 -8.31 11.11
N VAL A 44 23.10 -7.83 12.30
CA VAL A 44 22.22 -8.51 13.26
C VAL A 44 21.07 -7.58 13.63
N TYR A 45 19.84 -8.04 13.45
CA TYR A 45 18.63 -7.35 13.88
C TYR A 45 17.99 -8.09 15.05
N THR A 46 17.55 -7.35 16.07
CA THR A 46 16.74 -7.87 17.18
C THR A 46 15.33 -7.28 17.10
N GLY A 47 14.32 -8.09 17.41
CA GLY A 47 12.94 -7.73 17.14
C GLY A 47 11.97 -8.91 17.25
N GLU A 48 10.87 -8.83 16.53
CA GLU A 48 9.85 -9.89 16.47
C GLU A 48 9.69 -10.30 15.01
N VAL A 49 9.82 -11.60 14.69
CA VAL A 49 9.35 -12.04 13.37
C VAL A 49 7.83 -12.17 13.39
N THR A 50 7.20 -11.34 12.58
CA THR A 50 5.75 -11.21 12.45
C THR A 50 5.16 -12.23 11.48
N LYS A 51 5.98 -12.76 10.56
CA LYS A 51 5.58 -13.77 9.58
C LYS A 51 6.79 -14.51 9.03
N GLU A 52 6.66 -15.83 8.89
CA GLU A 52 7.58 -16.67 8.11
C GLU A 52 6.82 -17.29 6.94
N LEU A 53 7.39 -17.23 5.73
CA LEU A 53 6.79 -17.87 4.57
C LEU A 53 7.86 -18.21 3.53
N ASP A 54 7.99 -19.49 3.16
CA ASP A 54 8.94 -19.98 2.16
C ASP A 54 10.39 -19.52 2.39
N GLY A 55 10.79 -19.43 3.66
CA GLY A 55 12.11 -18.98 4.11
C GLY A 55 12.33 -17.46 4.07
N TYR A 56 11.33 -16.68 3.65
CA TYR A 56 11.30 -15.23 3.90
C TYR A 56 10.89 -14.96 5.35
N ILE A 57 11.57 -14.00 5.95
CA ILE A 57 11.34 -13.56 7.33
C ILE A 57 10.87 -12.11 7.30
N PHE A 58 9.63 -11.89 7.71
CA PHE A 58 9.07 -10.56 7.96
C PHE A 58 9.32 -10.23 9.43
N PHE A 59 9.98 -9.12 9.69
CA PHE A 59 10.62 -8.83 10.96
C PHE A 59 10.38 -7.39 11.37
N ASN A 60 9.88 -7.17 12.58
CA ASN A 60 9.82 -5.85 13.20
C ASN A 60 11.07 -5.66 14.06
N ALA A 61 12.09 -5.00 13.52
CA ALA A 61 13.35 -4.73 14.22
C ALA A 61 13.23 -3.52 15.15
N LYS A 62 13.83 -3.59 16.34
CA LYS A 62 14.05 -2.41 17.20
C LYS A 62 15.40 -1.79 16.89
N VAL A 63 15.39 -0.66 16.18
CA VAL A 63 16.61 0.09 15.86
C VAL A 63 16.55 1.44 16.55
N GLY A 64 17.44 1.67 17.52
CA GLY A 64 17.44 2.90 18.31
C GLY A 64 16.16 3.12 19.14
N GLY A 65 15.48 2.05 19.56
CA GLY A 65 14.24 2.12 20.34
C GLY A 65 12.96 2.32 19.51
N ILE A 66 13.05 2.31 18.18
CA ILE A 66 11.91 2.43 17.26
C ILE A 66 11.71 1.10 16.52
N ASP A 67 10.44 0.66 16.44
CA ASP A 67 10.07 -0.53 15.67
C ASP A 67 10.06 -0.22 14.17
N ARG A 68 10.73 -1.05 13.36
CA ARG A 68 10.80 -0.93 11.90
C ARG A 68 10.50 -2.27 11.24
N ALA A 69 9.48 -2.31 10.38
CA ALA A 69 9.15 -3.47 9.57
C ALA A 69 10.21 -3.69 8.47
N MET A 70 10.69 -4.92 8.36
CA MET A 70 11.70 -5.37 7.41
C MET A 70 11.30 -6.73 6.86
N THR A 71 11.79 -7.05 5.66
CA THR A 71 11.64 -8.39 5.06
C THR A 71 13.00 -8.88 4.62
N PHE A 72 13.38 -10.07 5.05
CA PHE A 72 14.63 -10.72 4.68
C PHE A 72 14.34 -11.97 3.85
N SER A 73 15.02 -12.11 2.72
CA SER A 73 14.96 -13.31 1.90
C SER A 73 15.86 -14.42 2.44
N PRO A 74 15.61 -15.70 2.11
CA PRO A 74 16.49 -16.82 2.50
C PRO A 74 17.94 -16.62 2.04
N ALA A 75 18.15 -15.88 0.94
CA ALA A 75 19.47 -15.60 0.41
C ALA A 75 20.27 -14.61 1.28
N GLN A 76 19.59 -13.75 2.04
CA GLN A 76 20.20 -12.74 2.92
C GLN A 76 20.45 -13.28 4.34
N ILE A 77 19.67 -14.27 4.77
CA ILE A 77 19.72 -14.77 6.15
C ILE A 77 20.82 -15.83 6.28
N THR A 78 21.69 -15.65 7.27
CA THR A 78 22.63 -16.69 7.73
C THR A 78 22.01 -17.51 8.84
N LYS A 79 21.31 -16.84 9.77
CA LYS A 79 20.78 -17.47 10.98
C LYS A 79 19.54 -16.74 11.46
N LEU A 80 18.52 -17.48 11.86
CA LEU A 80 17.37 -16.99 12.62
C LEU A 80 17.39 -17.66 13.99
N GLU A 81 17.33 -16.87 15.04
CA GLU A 81 17.30 -17.32 16.43
C GLU A 81 16.01 -16.84 17.07
N ARG A 82 15.18 -17.78 17.56
CA ARG A 82 13.88 -17.51 18.17
C ARG A 82 13.98 -17.49 19.69
N ASP A 83 13.13 -16.69 20.31
CA ASP A 83 12.93 -16.66 21.77
C ASP A 83 14.23 -16.49 22.58
N ILE A 84 15.11 -15.59 22.14
CA ILE A 84 16.39 -15.39 22.80
C ILE A 84 16.13 -14.66 24.11
N LYS A 85 16.55 -15.30 25.21
CA LYS A 85 16.60 -14.65 26.51
C LYS A 85 17.73 -13.64 26.45
N ASP A 86 17.37 -12.37 26.57
CA ASP A 86 18.31 -11.25 26.50
C ASP A 86 19.38 -11.40 27.59
N SER A 87 20.53 -11.96 27.21
CA SER A 87 21.75 -11.89 28.00
C SER A 87 22.49 -10.65 27.53
N GLY A 88 22.45 -9.61 28.36
CA GLY A 88 22.77 -8.23 28.00
C GLY A 88 24.08 -7.96 27.22
N GLU A 89 24.07 -6.79 26.59
CA GLU A 89 25.17 -5.98 26.06
C GLU A 89 26.21 -6.68 25.18
N GLY A 90 26.04 -6.48 23.86
CA GLY A 90 27.10 -6.60 22.86
C GLY A 90 27.06 -5.39 21.93
N ASP A 91 27.73 -4.32 22.34
CA ASP A 91 28.01 -3.12 21.54
C ASP A 91 28.93 -3.49 20.37
N VAL A 92 28.51 -3.21 19.13
CA VAL A 92 29.39 -3.25 17.95
C VAL A 92 29.14 -2.01 17.10
N ASN A 93 29.57 -0.87 17.63
CA ASN A 93 29.80 0.33 16.85
C ASN A 93 31.20 0.25 16.21
N LYS A 94 31.28 0.10 14.89
CA LYS A 94 32.54 0.30 14.15
C LYS A 94 32.32 1.26 12.98
N LYS A 95 32.60 2.53 13.26
CA LYS A 95 32.66 3.66 12.34
C LYS A 95 33.81 3.49 11.33
N PRO A 96 33.65 3.99 10.09
CA PRO A 96 34.72 4.75 9.47
C PRO A 96 34.31 6.21 9.26
N ASP A 97 35.21 7.11 9.66
CA ASP A 97 35.13 8.55 9.47
C ASP A 97 35.22 8.97 8.00
N ALA A 98 34.43 9.99 7.68
CA ALA A 98 34.77 11.22 6.93
C ALA A 98 33.68 11.58 5.91
N SER A 99 32.71 12.38 6.34
CA SER A 99 31.80 13.11 5.44
C SER A 99 32.43 14.43 5.02
N PRO A 100 32.55 14.75 3.72
CA PRO A 100 32.73 16.12 3.29
C PRO A 100 31.39 16.86 3.30
N THR A 101 31.40 18.04 3.88
CA THR A 101 30.33 19.04 3.89
C THR A 101 29.94 19.42 2.46
N ILE A 102 28.71 19.11 2.03
CA ILE A 102 28.16 19.57 0.75
C ILE A 102 27.32 20.83 1.01
N VAL A 103 27.81 21.94 0.45
CA VAL A 103 27.10 23.21 0.35
C VAL A 103 25.97 23.06 -0.68
N ALA A 104 24.74 23.30 -0.27
CA ALA A 104 23.59 23.32 -1.17
C ALA A 104 23.72 24.50 -2.15
N THR A 105 23.81 24.18 -3.44
CA THR A 105 23.71 25.15 -4.55
C THR A 105 22.47 24.80 -5.39
N PRO A 106 21.71 25.77 -5.91
CA PRO A 106 20.36 25.55 -6.42
C PRO A 106 20.38 24.87 -7.80
N VAL A 107 19.56 23.84 -7.99
CA VAL A 107 19.28 23.25 -9.30
C VAL A 107 18.06 23.94 -9.93
N ALA A 108 18.23 24.26 -11.22
CA ALA A 108 17.35 24.87 -12.20
C ALA A 108 15.83 24.93 -11.89
N ALA A 109 15.30 26.14 -12.09
CA ALA A 109 13.94 26.57 -11.85
C ALA A 109 12.87 25.76 -12.61
N ALA A 110 11.87 25.31 -11.86
CA ALA A 110 10.52 25.06 -12.38
C ALA A 110 9.96 26.36 -13.03
N PRO A 111 9.06 26.28 -14.02
CA PRO A 111 8.60 27.44 -14.77
C PRO A 111 7.97 28.47 -13.83
N SER A 112 8.67 29.59 -13.65
CA SER A 112 8.27 30.74 -12.84
C SER A 112 7.22 31.56 -13.60
N GLY A 113 5.99 31.08 -13.58
CA GLY A 113 4.84 31.95 -13.81
C GLY A 113 4.74 32.97 -12.68
N THR A 114 5.14 34.21 -12.94
CA THR A 114 4.89 35.35 -12.05
C THR A 114 3.70 36.17 -12.58
N PRO A 115 2.48 36.03 -12.05
CA PRO A 115 1.44 37.04 -12.18
C PRO A 115 1.74 38.13 -11.17
N SER A 116 2.10 39.30 -11.68
CA SER A 116 1.90 40.56 -10.99
C SER A 116 0.39 40.88 -11.00
N GLY A 117 -0.16 41.18 -9.82
CA GLY A 117 -1.59 41.50 -9.64
C GLY A 117 -2.22 40.70 -8.49
N GLY A 118 -2.32 41.31 -7.30
CA GLY A 118 -3.17 40.85 -6.18
C GLY A 118 -3.24 39.34 -5.93
N ARG A 119 -2.10 38.64 -5.89
CA ARG A 119 -2.02 37.18 -6.01
C ARG A 119 -2.64 36.50 -4.79
N LYS A 120 -3.85 35.96 -4.98
CA LYS A 120 -4.51 35.05 -4.03
C LYS A 120 -3.54 33.91 -3.68
N VAL A 121 -3.34 33.66 -2.38
CA VAL A 121 -2.51 32.54 -1.89
C VAL A 121 -3.05 31.24 -2.49
N PRO A 122 -2.22 30.41 -3.17
CA PRO A 122 -2.68 29.15 -3.73
C PRO A 122 -3.15 28.19 -2.63
N LYS A 123 -4.16 27.39 -2.96
CA LYS A 123 -4.74 26.42 -2.03
C LYS A 123 -4.11 25.04 -2.24
N ALA A 124 -3.93 24.31 -1.15
CA ALA A 124 -3.37 22.96 -1.19
C ALA A 124 -4.18 22.00 -0.31
N ALA A 125 -4.31 20.76 -0.76
CA ALA A 125 -4.91 19.66 0.01
C ALA A 125 -3.95 18.48 0.08
N VAL A 126 -3.96 17.77 1.21
CA VAL A 126 -3.31 16.47 1.36
C VAL A 126 -4.35 15.37 1.19
N ILE A 127 -4.04 14.38 0.35
CA ILE A 127 -4.82 13.15 0.18
C ILE A 127 -3.92 11.96 0.51
N THR A 128 -4.34 11.11 1.44
CA THR A 128 -3.58 9.92 1.81
C THR A 128 -3.81 8.77 0.85
N LEU A 129 -2.71 8.23 0.32
CA LEU A 129 -2.65 7.02 -0.47
C LEU A 129 -2.16 5.88 0.44
N GLY A 130 -3.12 5.19 1.05
CA GLY A 130 -2.90 4.22 2.12
C GLY A 130 -2.93 4.85 3.51
N GLY A 131 -3.44 4.11 4.51
CA GLY A 131 -3.49 4.54 5.90
C GLY A 131 -2.29 4.13 6.75
N GLY A 132 -1.34 3.37 6.19
CA GLY A 132 -0.39 2.56 6.97
C GLY A 132 -1.06 1.40 7.71
N GLY A 133 -0.24 0.53 8.31
CA GLY A 133 -0.72 -0.58 9.15
C GLY A 133 -1.63 -1.54 8.39
N ASP A 134 -2.84 -1.76 8.90
CA ASP A 134 -3.84 -2.71 8.37
C ASP A 134 -4.83 -2.09 7.37
N LYS A 135 -4.61 -0.83 6.94
CA LYS A 135 -5.50 -0.07 6.04
C LYS A 135 -4.74 0.55 4.85
N ASP A 136 -3.73 -0.14 4.34
CA ASP A 136 -2.80 0.46 3.38
C ASP A 136 -2.78 -0.23 2.01
N MET A 137 -3.35 -1.43 1.90
CA MET A 137 -3.25 -2.24 0.68
C MET A 137 -3.88 -1.59 -0.56
N VAL A 138 -3.07 -1.42 -1.61
CA VAL A 138 -3.49 -1.01 -2.95
C VAL A 138 -4.47 -2.02 -3.53
N GLY A 139 -5.59 -1.53 -4.07
CA GLY A 139 -6.70 -2.36 -4.53
C GLY A 139 -7.75 -2.65 -3.47
N VAL A 140 -7.48 -2.44 -2.17
CA VAL A 140 -8.52 -2.59 -1.14
C VAL A 140 -8.78 -1.26 -0.44
N TYR A 141 -7.75 -0.65 0.13
CA TYR A 141 -7.83 0.61 0.88
C TYR A 141 -7.46 1.83 0.04
N MET A 142 -6.77 1.60 -1.08
CA MET A 142 -6.39 2.61 -2.06
C MET A 142 -6.85 2.15 -3.45
N THR A 143 -7.88 2.81 -3.99
CA THR A 143 -8.48 2.43 -5.28
C THR A 143 -8.62 3.64 -6.21
N ALA A 144 -8.64 3.37 -7.51
CA ALA A 144 -8.83 4.41 -8.52
C ALA A 144 -10.19 5.08 -8.37
N GLU A 145 -11.21 4.31 -7.98
CA GLU A 145 -12.57 4.83 -7.82
C GLU A 145 -12.69 5.82 -6.66
N THR A 146 -12.06 5.54 -5.51
CA THR A 146 -12.10 6.51 -4.40
C THR A 146 -11.36 7.80 -4.75
N LEU A 147 -10.22 7.71 -5.47
CA LEU A 147 -9.53 8.89 -5.96
C LEU A 147 -10.37 9.68 -6.97
N ARG A 148 -11.05 9.03 -7.90
CA ARG A 148 -11.95 9.71 -8.84
C ARG A 148 -13.08 10.46 -8.12
N ARG A 149 -13.66 9.83 -7.10
CA ARG A 149 -14.72 10.44 -6.26
C ARG A 149 -14.23 11.64 -5.44
N ALA A 150 -12.93 11.76 -5.18
CA ALA A 150 -12.34 12.89 -4.48
C ALA A 150 -12.24 14.16 -5.34
N ILE A 151 -12.20 14.03 -6.68
CA ILE A 151 -11.98 15.16 -7.59
C ILE A 151 -13.02 16.29 -7.43
N PRO A 152 -14.34 16.03 -7.38
CA PRO A 152 -15.32 17.11 -7.24
C PRO A 152 -15.21 17.86 -5.90
N GLU A 153 -14.81 17.17 -4.82
CA GLU A 153 -14.57 17.82 -3.53
C GLU A 153 -13.32 18.70 -3.58
N LEU A 154 -12.26 18.22 -4.21
CA LEU A 154 -11.04 18.98 -4.42
C LEU A 154 -11.29 20.22 -5.29
N GLU A 155 -12.03 20.11 -6.39
CA GLU A 155 -12.38 21.27 -7.22
C GLU A 155 -13.20 22.32 -6.43
N ARG A 156 -14.07 21.87 -5.51
CA ARG A 156 -14.84 22.77 -4.64
C ARG A 156 -13.97 23.52 -3.62
N GLU A 157 -12.92 22.88 -3.10
CA GLU A 157 -12.05 23.47 -2.07
C GLU A 157 -10.86 24.24 -2.65
N LEU A 158 -10.27 23.73 -3.73
CA LEU A 158 -9.07 24.27 -4.37
C LEU A 158 -9.38 25.19 -5.55
N GLY A 159 -10.57 25.07 -6.15
CA GLY A 159 -10.95 25.75 -7.38
C GLY A 159 -10.58 24.97 -8.65
N THR A 160 -11.02 25.49 -9.80
CA THR A 160 -10.85 24.88 -11.13
C THR A 160 -9.93 25.69 -12.05
N ASP A 161 -9.30 26.74 -11.54
CA ASP A 161 -8.38 27.63 -12.28
C ASP A 161 -6.97 27.04 -12.45
N LYS A 162 -6.77 25.78 -12.04
CA LYS A 162 -5.51 25.02 -12.05
C LYS A 162 -4.41 25.58 -11.12
N SER A 163 -4.76 26.49 -10.21
CA SER A 163 -3.83 26.97 -9.18
C SER A 163 -3.71 26.04 -7.97
N GLY A 164 -4.66 25.10 -7.81
CA GLY A 164 -4.73 24.16 -6.70
C GLY A 164 -3.60 23.11 -6.72
N VAL A 165 -3.08 22.81 -5.52
CA VAL A 165 -2.07 21.76 -5.30
C VAL A 165 -2.71 20.57 -4.59
N VAL A 166 -2.49 19.36 -5.11
CA VAL A 166 -2.88 18.12 -4.46
C VAL A 166 -1.61 17.35 -4.10
N VAL A 167 -1.39 17.16 -2.82
CA VAL A 167 -0.29 16.35 -2.29
C VAL A 167 -0.82 14.95 -1.96
N PHE A 168 -0.32 13.95 -2.66
CA PHE A 168 -0.53 12.55 -2.30
C PHE A 168 0.47 12.12 -1.23
N ARG A 169 0.00 11.98 0.01
CA ARG A 169 0.79 11.42 1.11
C ARG A 169 0.76 9.89 1.00
N VAL A 170 1.87 9.28 0.59
CA VAL A 170 1.91 7.84 0.31
C VAL A 170 2.43 7.07 1.52
N ASN A 171 1.61 6.16 2.05
CA ASN A 171 1.93 5.29 3.17
C ASN A 171 1.28 3.91 2.97
N SER A 172 1.90 3.09 2.12
CA SER A 172 1.42 1.77 1.70
C SER A 172 2.54 0.81 1.32
N GLY A 173 2.41 -0.44 1.79
CA GLY A 173 3.25 -1.58 1.44
C GLY A 173 3.00 -2.18 0.05
N GLY A 174 2.00 -1.69 -0.68
CA GLY A 174 1.64 -2.20 -2.01
C GLY A 174 0.32 -2.96 -2.01
N GLY A 175 0.16 -3.92 -2.93
CA GLY A 175 -1.09 -4.63 -3.12
C GLY A 175 -1.30 -5.09 -4.55
N MET A 176 -2.50 -4.92 -5.07
CA MET A 176 -2.96 -5.61 -6.26
C MET A 176 -2.45 -4.95 -7.56
N LEU A 177 -1.72 -5.72 -8.38
CA LEU A 177 -1.22 -5.26 -9.69
C LEU A 177 -2.35 -4.73 -10.60
N LEU A 178 -3.54 -5.34 -10.53
CA LEU A 178 -4.69 -4.99 -11.36
C LEU A 178 -5.23 -3.56 -11.13
N GLU A 179 -4.84 -2.92 -10.02
CA GLU A 179 -5.30 -1.57 -9.69
C GLU A 179 -4.31 -0.49 -10.14
N ILE A 180 -3.03 -0.84 -10.38
CA ILE A 180 -1.94 0.10 -10.69
C ILE A 180 -2.26 0.92 -11.94
N GLN A 181 -2.66 0.26 -13.04
CA GLN A 181 -2.95 0.95 -14.29
C GLN A 181 -4.09 1.95 -14.11
N LYS A 182 -5.17 1.55 -13.42
CA LYS A 182 -6.33 2.42 -13.17
C LYS A 182 -5.96 3.62 -12.32
N LEU A 183 -5.17 3.41 -11.27
CA LEU A 183 -4.69 4.49 -10.41
C LEU A 183 -3.79 5.45 -11.18
N SER A 184 -2.85 4.92 -11.98
CA SER A 184 -2.01 5.74 -12.85
C SER A 184 -2.84 6.53 -13.86
N ASP A 185 -3.89 5.94 -14.42
CA ASP A 185 -4.80 6.62 -15.35
C ASP A 185 -5.55 7.76 -14.67
N VAL A 186 -6.08 7.55 -13.46
CA VAL A 186 -6.75 8.61 -12.69
C VAL A 186 -5.78 9.74 -12.37
N ILE A 187 -4.59 9.42 -11.87
CA ILE A 187 -3.59 10.43 -11.50
C ILE A 187 -3.16 11.22 -12.74
N HIS A 188 -2.76 10.53 -13.81
CA HIS A 188 -2.21 11.16 -15.01
C HIS A 188 -3.26 11.88 -15.85
N ASN A 189 -4.40 11.25 -16.13
CA ASN A 189 -5.41 11.78 -17.04
C ASN A 189 -6.47 12.64 -16.35
N GLU A 190 -6.67 12.48 -15.04
CA GLU A 190 -7.74 13.18 -14.32
C GLU A 190 -7.20 14.21 -13.31
N PHE A 191 -6.21 13.86 -12.48
CA PHE A 191 -5.68 14.82 -11.49
C PHE A 191 -4.73 15.85 -12.11
N LYS A 192 -3.69 15.44 -12.83
CA LYS A 192 -2.67 16.36 -13.38
C LYS A 192 -3.24 17.47 -14.28
N PRO A 193 -4.28 17.24 -15.11
CA PRO A 193 -4.86 18.33 -15.90
C PRO A 193 -5.60 19.40 -15.08
N ARG A 194 -5.94 19.09 -13.82
CA ARG A 194 -6.75 19.92 -12.91
C ARG A 194 -5.93 20.58 -11.81
N PHE A 195 -4.89 19.90 -11.33
CA PHE A 195 -4.11 20.31 -10.16
C PHE A 195 -2.62 20.12 -10.42
N ARG A 196 -1.77 20.88 -9.72
CA ARG A 196 -0.37 20.46 -9.51
C ARG A 196 -0.40 19.24 -8.58
N VAL A 197 0.13 18.12 -9.05
CA VAL A 197 0.14 16.86 -8.29
C VAL A 197 1.54 16.60 -7.77
N VAL A 198 1.63 16.34 -6.47
CA VAL A 198 2.90 16.09 -5.76
C VAL A 198 2.79 14.79 -4.98
N ALA A 199 3.82 13.95 -5.01
CA ALA A 199 3.92 12.77 -4.15
C ALA A 199 4.80 13.07 -2.94
N TRP A 200 4.30 12.81 -1.73
CA TRP A 200 5.03 12.95 -0.48
C TRP A 200 5.17 11.60 0.22
N ILE A 201 6.34 10.98 0.05
CA ILE A 201 6.58 9.56 0.30
C ILE A 201 6.99 9.31 1.75
N HIS A 202 6.18 8.53 2.48
CA HIS A 202 6.59 7.88 3.72
C HIS A 202 7.07 6.47 3.41
N TYR A 203 6.19 5.75 2.72
CA TYR A 203 6.33 4.35 2.48
C TYR A 203 5.53 4.06 1.22
N ALA A 204 6.23 3.86 0.12
CA ALA A 204 5.66 3.55 -1.18
C ALA A 204 6.36 2.30 -1.70
N ILE A 205 5.89 1.15 -1.24
CA ILE A 205 6.47 -0.14 -1.62
C ILE A 205 5.54 -0.86 -2.59
N SER A 206 6.13 -1.62 -3.51
CA SER A 206 5.42 -2.44 -4.48
C SER A 206 4.38 -1.64 -5.29
N ALA A 207 3.12 -2.09 -5.36
CA ALA A 207 2.06 -1.43 -6.12
C ALA A 207 1.85 0.05 -5.75
N ALA A 208 2.23 0.48 -4.53
CA ALA A 208 2.14 1.88 -4.12
C ALA A 208 3.23 2.74 -4.77
N ALA A 209 4.46 2.22 -4.86
CA ALA A 209 5.54 2.84 -5.63
C ALA A 209 5.18 2.87 -7.12
N MET A 210 4.74 1.74 -7.67
CA MET A 210 4.34 1.63 -9.09
C MET A 210 3.24 2.64 -9.44
N THR A 211 2.25 2.81 -8.57
CA THR A 211 1.18 3.81 -8.74
C THR A 211 1.74 5.23 -8.72
N SER A 212 2.56 5.56 -7.71
CA SER A 212 3.12 6.90 -7.51
C SER A 212 4.12 7.28 -8.58
N HIS A 213 4.69 6.29 -9.29
CA HIS A 213 5.71 6.49 -10.31
C HIS A 213 5.22 7.29 -11.52
N CYS A 214 3.92 7.44 -11.71
CA CYS A 214 3.42 8.34 -12.74
C CYS A 214 3.53 9.83 -12.38
N ILE A 215 4.04 10.20 -11.20
CA ILE A 215 4.18 11.60 -10.72
C ILE A 215 5.64 12.05 -10.86
N GLU A 216 5.87 13.23 -11.45
CA GLU A 216 7.19 13.82 -11.71
C GLU A 216 7.78 14.48 -10.45
N GLU A 217 6.92 15.04 -9.61
CA GLU A 217 7.28 15.82 -8.43
C GLU A 217 7.15 14.96 -7.17
N ILE A 218 8.28 14.37 -6.75
CA ILE A 218 8.34 13.45 -5.61
C ILE A 218 9.21 14.06 -4.51
N TYR A 219 8.69 14.10 -3.29
CA TYR A 219 9.42 14.44 -2.06
C TYR A 219 9.36 13.26 -1.09
N PHE A 220 10.42 13.08 -0.32
CA PHE A 220 10.49 12.03 0.70
C PHE A 220 10.31 12.65 2.09
N THR A 221 9.80 11.88 3.05
CA THR A 221 10.14 12.11 4.47
C THR A 221 11.54 11.57 4.74
N SER A 222 12.18 11.96 5.84
CA SER A 222 13.48 11.41 6.26
C SER A 222 13.45 9.91 6.55
N GLN A 223 12.25 9.35 6.79
CA GLN A 223 12.01 7.90 6.91
C GLN A 223 11.42 7.29 5.63
N GLY A 224 11.46 8.04 4.52
CA GLY A 224 10.85 7.67 3.24
C GLY A 224 11.46 6.39 2.66
N SER A 225 10.61 5.51 2.11
CA SER A 225 11.05 4.36 1.29
C SER A 225 10.23 4.24 0.02
N TYR A 226 10.88 3.97 -1.11
CA TYR A 226 10.25 3.88 -2.43
C TYR A 226 10.86 2.76 -3.28
N GLY A 227 10.07 1.79 -3.73
CA GLY A 227 10.56 0.75 -4.65
C GLY A 227 10.04 -0.65 -4.30
N ALA A 228 10.91 -1.67 -4.37
CA ALA A 228 10.56 -3.06 -4.10
C ALA A 228 9.27 -3.53 -4.82
N CYS A 229 9.26 -3.37 -6.14
CA CYS A 229 8.16 -3.59 -7.07
C CYS A 229 8.12 -5.01 -7.67
N THR A 230 8.67 -6.01 -6.99
CA THR A 230 8.61 -7.40 -7.44
C THR A 230 7.17 -7.92 -7.37
N GLY A 231 6.68 -8.47 -8.47
CA GLY A 231 5.34 -9.07 -8.57
C GLY A 231 5.30 -10.48 -8.01
N TRP A 232 4.23 -10.81 -7.29
CA TRP A 232 4.00 -12.12 -6.66
C TRP A 232 2.56 -12.61 -6.88
N PHE A 233 2.39 -13.93 -7.00
CA PHE A 233 1.10 -14.62 -6.98
C PHE A 233 0.95 -15.50 -5.72
N GLY A 234 -0.28 -15.59 -5.20
CA GLY A 234 -0.66 -16.56 -4.17
C GLY A 234 0.31 -16.59 -2.97
N GLN A 235 0.86 -17.78 -2.68
CA GLN A 235 1.91 -17.97 -1.68
C GLN A 235 3.28 -17.52 -2.22
N LEU A 236 3.42 -16.23 -2.54
CA LEU A 236 4.70 -15.61 -2.92
C LEU A 236 5.45 -16.31 -4.08
N GLN A 237 4.72 -16.78 -5.10
CA GLN A 237 5.34 -17.22 -6.34
C GLN A 237 5.66 -16.00 -7.22
N ALA A 238 6.94 -15.75 -7.48
CA ALA A 238 7.34 -14.63 -8.33
C ALA A 238 6.69 -14.72 -9.71
N VAL A 239 6.17 -13.60 -10.20
CA VAL A 239 5.65 -13.47 -11.58
C VAL A 239 6.80 -13.73 -12.56
N LYS A 240 6.57 -14.56 -13.58
CA LYS A 240 7.59 -14.96 -14.57
C LYS A 240 6.99 -15.01 -15.98
N GLY A 241 7.85 -15.08 -16.99
CA GLY A 241 7.43 -15.27 -18.38
C GLY A 241 6.62 -14.08 -18.90
N LEU A 242 5.57 -14.37 -19.68
CA LEU A 242 4.77 -13.35 -20.37
C LEU A 242 4.17 -12.32 -19.40
N GLU A 243 3.64 -12.77 -18.26
CA GLU A 243 3.03 -11.87 -17.28
C GLU A 243 4.07 -10.89 -16.69
N LEU A 244 5.31 -11.32 -16.49
CA LEU A 244 6.38 -10.43 -16.03
C LEU A 244 6.70 -9.37 -17.10
N GLU A 245 6.82 -9.78 -18.36
CA GLU A 245 7.07 -8.87 -19.48
C GLU A 245 5.93 -7.85 -19.66
N GLU A 246 4.67 -8.27 -19.46
CA GLU A 246 3.52 -7.36 -19.48
C GLU A 246 3.59 -6.32 -18.36
N VAL A 247 3.98 -6.72 -17.15
CA VAL A 247 4.13 -5.78 -16.02
C VAL A 247 5.32 -4.84 -16.27
N LEU A 248 6.45 -5.34 -16.79
CA LEU A 248 7.60 -4.52 -17.15
C LEU A 248 7.26 -3.48 -18.23
N GLU A 249 6.53 -3.88 -19.28
CA GLU A 249 6.11 -2.97 -20.35
C GLU A 249 5.06 -1.95 -19.86
N SER A 250 4.12 -2.37 -19.02
CA SER A 250 3.17 -1.46 -18.36
C SER A 250 3.93 -0.40 -17.55
N MET A 251 4.92 -0.82 -16.77
CA MET A 251 5.72 0.08 -15.98
C MET A 251 6.62 1.00 -16.80
N ARG A 252 7.14 0.55 -17.94
CA ARG A 252 7.84 1.44 -18.89
C ARG A 252 6.93 2.60 -19.34
N LYS A 253 5.65 2.32 -19.63
CA LYS A 253 4.67 3.37 -19.99
C LYS A 253 4.38 4.29 -18.81
N ILE A 254 4.28 3.76 -17.60
CA ILE A 254 4.05 4.56 -16.39
C ILE A 254 5.26 5.43 -16.05
N SER A 255 6.49 4.94 -16.20
CA SER A 255 7.71 5.73 -16.06
C SER A 255 7.70 6.93 -17.03
N ALA A 256 7.30 6.72 -18.29
CA ALA A 256 7.17 7.81 -19.26
C ALA A 256 6.15 8.87 -18.83
N ARG A 257 5.02 8.47 -18.20
CA ARG A 257 4.01 9.42 -17.67
C ARG A 257 4.53 10.28 -16.51
N GLY A 258 5.52 9.80 -15.77
CA GLY A 258 6.20 10.51 -14.69
C GLY A 258 7.54 11.12 -15.10
N ASN A 259 7.90 11.06 -16.39
CA ASN A 259 9.20 11.49 -16.90
C ASN A 259 10.41 10.86 -16.16
N HIS A 260 10.29 9.58 -15.81
CA HIS A 260 11.37 8.81 -15.16
C HIS A 260 12.06 7.89 -16.17
N ASP A 261 13.37 7.65 -16.00
CA ASP A 261 14.06 6.64 -16.81
C ASP A 261 13.48 5.25 -16.47
N PRO A 262 12.99 4.48 -17.46
CA PRO A 262 12.38 3.17 -17.22
C PRO A 262 13.34 2.15 -16.58
N LYS A 263 14.66 2.37 -16.64
CA LYS A 263 15.65 1.52 -15.95
C LYS A 263 15.46 1.52 -14.45
N ILE A 264 15.04 2.65 -13.86
CA ILE A 264 14.78 2.78 -12.43
C ILE A 264 13.71 1.77 -12.01
N MET A 265 12.54 1.82 -12.65
CA MET A 265 11.43 0.94 -12.30
C MET A 265 11.75 -0.52 -12.62
N ARG A 266 12.47 -0.79 -13.70
CA ARG A 266 12.94 -2.14 -14.03
C ARG A 266 13.78 -2.74 -12.89
N SER A 267 14.75 -2.00 -12.35
CA SER A 267 15.56 -2.45 -11.20
C SER A 267 14.76 -2.52 -9.88
N MET A 268 13.60 -1.86 -9.78
CA MET A 268 12.67 -2.06 -8.67
C MET A 268 11.83 -3.33 -8.83
N GLN A 269 11.66 -3.87 -10.04
CA GLN A 269 10.82 -5.04 -10.29
C GLN A 269 11.61 -6.35 -10.29
N ILE A 270 12.82 -6.31 -10.83
CA ILE A 270 13.72 -7.46 -10.98
C ILE A 270 15.14 -7.12 -10.51
N GLN A 271 15.95 -8.16 -10.28
CA GLN A 271 17.31 -8.03 -9.74
C GLN A 271 18.33 -7.55 -10.78
N GLU A 272 18.08 -6.40 -11.39
CA GLU A 272 18.94 -5.79 -12.41
C GLU A 272 19.80 -4.68 -11.78
N PRO A 273 21.14 -4.76 -11.90
CA PRO A 273 22.02 -3.75 -11.37
C PRO A 273 21.80 -2.41 -12.05
N LEU A 274 21.94 -1.32 -11.30
CA LEU A 274 21.73 0.03 -11.81
C LEU A 274 22.85 0.93 -11.31
N SER A 275 23.47 1.67 -12.23
CA SER A 275 24.38 2.77 -11.92
C SER A 275 23.91 4.06 -12.60
N ALA A 276 24.39 5.19 -12.11
CA ALA A 276 24.07 6.50 -12.65
C ALA A 276 25.26 7.45 -12.65
N THR A 277 25.31 8.34 -13.63
CA THR A 277 26.21 9.50 -13.66
C THR A 277 25.39 10.77 -13.79
N ILE A 278 25.83 11.84 -13.11
CA ILE A 278 25.23 13.17 -13.24
C ILE A 278 26.19 13.99 -14.09
N ASP A 279 25.72 14.50 -15.23
CA ASP A 279 26.55 15.29 -16.11
C ASP A 279 26.72 16.74 -15.62
N ALA A 280 27.52 17.52 -16.37
CA ALA A 280 27.81 18.91 -16.04
C ALA A 280 26.57 19.84 -16.05
N ASN A 281 25.51 19.47 -16.77
CA ASN A 281 24.25 20.21 -16.78
C ASN A 281 23.34 19.80 -15.61
N GLY A 282 23.69 18.72 -14.94
CA GLY A 282 22.94 18.17 -13.84
C GLY A 282 21.89 17.14 -14.27
N ASP A 283 21.90 16.68 -15.53
CA ASP A 283 21.05 15.61 -15.98
C ASP A 283 21.60 14.25 -15.53
N VAL A 284 20.70 13.31 -15.22
CA VAL A 284 21.07 11.99 -14.68
C VAL A 284 20.94 10.95 -15.76
N HIS A 285 22.04 10.24 -16.03
CA HIS A 285 22.11 9.15 -17.00
C HIS A 285 22.19 7.82 -16.27
N PHE A 286 21.22 6.93 -16.50
CA PHE A 286 21.14 5.62 -15.86
C PHE A 286 21.61 4.50 -16.79
N PHE A 287 22.34 3.54 -16.22
CA PHE A 287 22.92 2.38 -16.92
C PHE A 287 22.55 1.08 -16.18
N GLN A 288 22.11 0.05 -16.91
CA GLN A 288 21.76 -1.26 -16.33
C GLN A 288 23.01 -2.13 -16.10
N ASP A 289 23.99 -1.58 -15.38
CA ASP A 289 25.22 -2.25 -14.96
C ASP A 289 25.82 -1.52 -13.73
N LEU A 290 26.94 -2.02 -13.21
CA LEU A 290 27.63 -1.43 -12.05
C LEU A 290 28.86 -0.57 -12.41
N THR A 291 29.21 -0.46 -13.68
CA THR A 291 30.53 0.02 -14.12
C THR A 291 30.49 1.27 -14.99
N SER A 292 29.35 1.56 -15.61
CA SER A 292 29.20 2.67 -16.55
C SER A 292 28.93 4.00 -15.83
N GLY A 293 28.28 3.97 -14.67
CA GLY A 293 27.98 5.16 -13.86
C GLY A 293 28.88 5.33 -12.63
N ASP A 294 29.04 6.56 -12.17
CA ASP A 294 29.85 6.92 -10.98
C ASP A 294 29.15 6.59 -9.65
N ILE A 295 27.83 6.41 -9.69
CA ILE A 295 26.99 6.13 -8.52
C ILE A 295 26.37 4.76 -8.70
N ILE A 296 26.70 3.82 -7.82
CA ILE A 296 25.95 2.56 -7.72
C ILE A 296 24.59 2.86 -7.10
N VAL A 297 23.53 2.54 -7.82
CA VAL A 297 22.12 2.78 -7.44
C VAL A 297 21.45 1.49 -6.97
N ASN A 298 21.68 0.37 -7.65
CA ASN A 298 21.21 -0.96 -7.26
C ASN A 298 22.31 -2.00 -7.53
N ARG A 299 22.63 -2.88 -6.58
CA ARG A 299 23.65 -3.91 -6.80
C ARG A 299 23.07 -5.12 -7.51
N GLU A 300 23.95 -6.01 -7.97
CA GLU A 300 23.53 -7.33 -8.44
C GLU A 300 22.73 -8.07 -7.34
N LYS A 301 21.69 -8.80 -7.75
CA LYS A 301 20.84 -9.62 -6.86
C LYS A 301 20.00 -8.82 -5.86
N GLU A 302 20.02 -7.49 -5.91
CA GLU A 302 19.18 -6.61 -5.10
C GLU A 302 17.97 -6.13 -5.89
N ILE A 303 16.89 -5.83 -5.18
CA ILE A 303 15.75 -5.10 -5.72
C ILE A 303 15.85 -3.65 -5.24
N LEU A 304 15.84 -2.72 -6.19
CA LEU A 304 16.00 -1.31 -5.88
C LEU A 304 14.89 -0.83 -4.93
N THR A 305 15.31 -0.26 -3.80
CA THR A 305 14.48 0.50 -2.88
C THR A 305 15.24 1.76 -2.53
N PHE A 306 14.72 2.91 -2.95
CA PHE A 306 15.26 4.21 -2.56
C PHE A 306 14.89 4.53 -1.11
N ASP A 307 15.87 4.99 -0.36
CA ASP A 307 15.65 5.92 0.76
C ASP A 307 15.73 7.37 0.26
N ASP A 308 15.52 8.32 1.16
CA ASP A 308 15.55 9.75 0.87
C ASP A 308 16.93 10.21 0.34
N LYS A 309 18.01 9.68 0.90
CA LYS A 309 19.39 10.04 0.57
C LYS A 309 19.78 9.60 -0.83
N LEU A 310 19.55 8.33 -1.17
CA LEU A 310 19.86 7.81 -2.49
C LEU A 310 18.97 8.47 -3.54
N ALA A 311 17.67 8.62 -3.27
CA ALA A 311 16.75 9.31 -4.17
C ALA A 311 17.20 10.75 -4.46
N ALA A 312 17.63 11.50 -3.43
CA ALA A 312 18.17 12.84 -3.60
C ALA A 312 19.50 12.82 -4.37
N LYS A 313 20.40 11.89 -4.04
CA LYS A 313 21.71 11.75 -4.67
C LYS A 313 21.61 11.58 -6.19
N VAL A 314 20.63 10.81 -6.67
CA VAL A 314 20.40 10.59 -8.11
C VAL A 314 19.27 11.45 -8.68
N LYS A 315 18.88 12.53 -7.98
CA LYS A 315 17.84 13.48 -8.39
C LYS A 315 16.49 12.86 -8.77
N PHE A 316 16.18 11.68 -8.24
CA PHE A 316 14.85 11.08 -8.32
C PHE A 316 13.87 11.81 -7.41
N SER A 317 14.34 12.29 -6.25
CA SER A 317 13.57 13.14 -5.33
C SER A 317 13.89 14.63 -5.54
N ARG A 318 12.88 15.48 -5.37
CA ARG A 318 12.97 16.95 -5.33
C ARG A 318 13.37 17.49 -3.96
N GLY A 319 13.41 16.63 -2.94
CA GLY A 319 13.89 16.97 -1.60
C GLY A 319 13.27 16.12 -0.50
N THR A 320 13.68 16.43 0.74
CA THR A 320 13.21 15.73 1.94
C THR A 320 12.49 16.73 2.85
N ALA A 321 11.24 16.43 3.23
CA ALA A 321 10.44 17.21 4.15
C ALA A 321 9.67 16.28 5.10
N ASP A 322 9.71 16.57 6.40
CA ASP A 322 8.97 15.85 7.43
C ASP A 322 7.72 16.62 7.89
N THR A 323 7.61 17.89 7.50
CA THR A 323 6.49 18.78 7.85
C THR A 323 5.88 19.45 6.61
N LEU A 324 4.64 19.95 6.74
CA LEU A 324 4.00 20.72 5.66
C LEU A 324 4.74 22.02 5.37
N GLU A 325 5.33 22.64 6.38
CA GLU A 325 6.07 23.89 6.27
C GLU A 325 7.35 23.69 5.43
N GLU A 326 8.09 22.61 5.68
CA GLU A 326 9.25 22.22 4.86
C GLU A 326 8.82 21.88 3.43
N LEU A 327 7.76 21.08 3.27
CA LEU A 327 7.25 20.70 1.96
C LEU A 327 6.80 21.94 1.16
N THR A 328 6.10 22.88 1.79
CA THR A 328 5.66 24.15 1.18
C THR A 328 6.84 24.92 0.59
N LYS A 329 7.92 25.06 1.37
CA LYS A 329 9.14 25.74 0.93
C LYS A 329 9.82 24.99 -0.22
N LEU A 330 9.94 23.67 -0.13
CA LEU A 330 10.55 22.85 -1.17
C LEU A 330 9.75 22.84 -2.49
N MET A 331 8.43 22.99 -2.42
CA MET A 331 7.57 23.17 -3.60
C MET A 331 7.69 24.57 -4.23
N GLY A 332 8.45 25.49 -3.62
CA GLY A 332 8.71 26.84 -4.10
C GLY A 332 7.67 27.88 -3.70
N TYR A 333 6.83 27.59 -2.71
CA TYR A 333 5.85 28.54 -2.19
C TYR A 333 6.35 29.25 -0.94
N GLN A 334 6.06 30.55 -0.83
CA GLN A 334 6.21 31.28 0.43
C GLN A 334 5.11 30.89 1.41
N GLU A 335 3.90 30.69 0.90
CA GLU A 335 2.72 30.32 1.66
C GLU A 335 1.78 29.48 0.78
N LEU A 336 1.11 28.50 1.42
CA LEU A 336 -0.02 27.75 0.87
C LEU A 336 -1.16 27.76 1.87
N GLU A 337 -2.37 27.99 1.38
CA GLU A 337 -3.58 27.79 2.17
C GLU A 337 -3.92 26.29 2.18
N TRP A 338 -3.49 25.58 3.23
CA TRP A 338 -3.83 24.18 3.44
C TRP A 338 -5.30 24.03 3.85
N VAL A 339 -6.15 23.52 2.95
CA VAL A 339 -7.59 23.43 3.16
C VAL A 339 -7.99 22.26 4.05
N GLY A 340 -8.99 22.47 4.90
CA GLY A 340 -9.57 21.43 5.75
C GLY A 340 -9.63 21.79 7.23
N GLU A 341 -10.03 20.82 8.03
CA GLU A 341 -10.17 20.94 9.49
C GLU A 341 -8.99 20.28 10.21
N ARG A 342 -8.61 20.80 11.38
CA ARG A 342 -7.61 20.14 12.22
C ARG A 342 -8.23 18.92 12.90
N VAL A 343 -7.69 17.74 12.60
CA VAL A 343 -8.08 16.47 13.22
C VAL A 343 -6.97 16.03 14.16
N LYS A 344 -7.36 15.50 15.32
CA LYS A 344 -6.40 15.01 16.32
C LYS A 344 -5.49 13.93 15.70
N ASP A 345 -4.20 14.00 16.00
CA ASP A 345 -3.18 13.04 15.56
C ASP A 345 -2.94 13.00 14.03
N VAL A 346 -3.50 13.95 13.27
CA VAL A 346 -3.21 14.15 11.84
C VAL A 346 -2.38 15.43 11.67
N PRO A 347 -1.16 15.36 11.10
CA PRO A 347 -0.29 16.53 11.06
C PRO A 347 -0.68 17.57 9.99
N TRP A 348 -1.61 17.23 9.09
CA TRP A 348 -2.18 18.12 8.08
C TRP A 348 -3.67 18.42 8.34
N PRO A 349 -4.21 19.53 7.82
CA PRO A 349 -5.65 19.74 7.76
C PRO A 349 -6.35 18.67 6.90
N VAL A 350 -7.45 18.13 7.39
CA VAL A 350 -8.26 17.13 6.71
C VAL A 350 -9.35 17.83 5.90
N CYS A 351 -9.17 17.87 4.59
CA CYS A 351 -10.16 18.39 3.65
C CYS A 351 -11.31 17.39 3.44
N ARG A 352 -12.38 17.78 2.73
CA ARG A 352 -13.54 16.88 2.53
C ARG A 352 -13.16 15.63 1.72
N ALA A 353 -12.30 15.80 0.72
CA ALA A 353 -11.78 14.70 -0.07
C ALA A 353 -10.95 13.70 0.77
N GLU A 354 -10.11 14.20 1.67
CA GLU A 354 -9.32 13.34 2.56
C GLU A 354 -10.21 12.62 3.56
N LYS A 355 -11.19 13.32 4.16
CA LYS A 355 -12.17 12.70 5.04
C LYS A 355 -12.91 11.56 4.34
N MET A 356 -13.28 11.73 3.07
CA MET A 356 -13.91 10.67 2.28
C MET A 356 -13.00 9.43 2.13
N GLN A 357 -11.69 9.63 1.90
CA GLN A 357 -10.72 8.54 1.81
C GLN A 357 -10.54 7.82 3.16
N MET A 358 -10.45 8.57 4.26
CA MET A 358 -10.36 8.02 5.61
C MET A 358 -11.61 7.20 5.97
N ASP A 359 -12.80 7.77 5.76
CA ASP A 359 -14.09 7.12 6.04
C ASP A 359 -14.28 5.85 5.19
N TYR A 360 -13.84 5.88 3.91
CA TYR A 360 -13.83 4.71 3.05
C TYR A 360 -12.96 3.59 3.63
N ARG A 361 -11.71 3.87 3.99
CA ARG A 361 -10.81 2.85 4.54
C ARG A 361 -11.34 2.25 5.83
N ASP A 362 -11.91 3.09 6.70
CA ASP A 362 -12.54 2.64 7.92
C ASP A 362 -13.75 1.74 7.67
N GLN A 363 -14.58 2.07 6.68
CA GLN A 363 -15.71 1.23 6.30
C GLN A 363 -15.25 -0.11 5.73
N VAL A 364 -14.28 -0.09 4.81
CA VAL A 364 -13.70 -1.30 4.21
C VAL A 364 -13.10 -2.20 5.29
N LYS A 365 -12.37 -1.63 6.25
CA LYS A 365 -11.77 -2.41 7.34
C LYS A 365 -12.83 -3.03 8.25
N ARG A 366 -13.87 -2.26 8.61
CA ARG A 366 -15.00 -2.79 9.38
C ARG A 366 -15.68 -3.94 8.66
N ASP A 367 -15.87 -3.83 7.35
CA ASP A 367 -16.49 -4.89 6.56
C ASP A 367 -15.60 -6.14 6.47
N GLU A 368 -14.29 -5.96 6.26
CA GLU A 368 -13.30 -7.05 6.31
C GLU A 368 -13.35 -7.79 7.66
N ASP A 369 -13.22 -7.06 8.77
CA ASP A 369 -13.22 -7.63 10.12
C ASP A 369 -14.52 -8.36 10.47
N ASN A 370 -15.65 -7.90 9.93
CA ASN A 370 -16.96 -8.49 10.20
C ASN A 370 -17.40 -9.54 9.18
N THR A 371 -16.60 -9.85 8.17
CA THR A 371 -16.96 -10.81 7.12
C THR A 371 -17.42 -12.15 7.70
N ASN A 372 -16.64 -12.74 8.61
CA ASN A 372 -16.98 -14.01 9.25
C ASN A 372 -18.28 -13.92 10.06
N ASN A 373 -18.51 -12.78 10.72
CA ASN A 373 -19.72 -12.56 11.52
C ASN A 373 -20.97 -12.46 10.62
N TYR A 374 -20.85 -11.77 9.48
CA TYR A 374 -21.92 -11.68 8.49
C TYR A 374 -22.22 -13.06 7.91
N TRP A 375 -21.19 -13.82 7.55
CA TRP A 375 -21.34 -15.16 7.01
C TRP A 375 -21.96 -16.15 8.00
N ALA A 376 -21.45 -16.20 9.23
CA ALA A 376 -21.98 -17.08 10.27
C ALA A 376 -23.44 -16.75 10.62
N SER A 377 -23.79 -15.45 10.62
CA SER A 377 -25.18 -15.01 10.84
C SER A 377 -26.10 -15.46 9.70
N TYR A 378 -25.62 -15.37 8.45
CA TYR A 378 -26.35 -15.86 7.29
C TYR A 378 -26.58 -17.38 7.36
N GLN A 379 -25.53 -18.17 7.60
CA GLN A 379 -25.61 -19.63 7.63
C GLN A 379 -26.52 -20.14 8.76
N ARG A 380 -26.37 -19.62 10.00
CA ARG A 380 -27.23 -20.01 11.12
C ARG A 380 -28.71 -19.72 10.84
N ALA A 381 -29.02 -18.56 10.24
CA ALA A 381 -30.39 -18.23 9.89
C ALA A 381 -30.93 -19.15 8.78
N LEU A 382 -30.10 -19.53 7.82
CA LEU A 382 -30.48 -20.45 6.75
C LEU A 382 -30.74 -21.87 7.27
N GLU A 383 -29.91 -22.36 8.18
CA GLU A 383 -30.09 -23.65 8.86
C GLU A 383 -31.37 -23.67 9.72
N ALA A 384 -31.61 -22.61 10.49
CA ALA A 384 -32.83 -22.47 11.26
C ALA A 384 -34.09 -22.45 10.38
N ALA A 385 -34.03 -21.76 9.22
CA ALA A 385 -35.11 -21.78 8.24
C ALA A 385 -35.35 -23.20 7.68
N ARG A 386 -34.30 -23.97 7.41
CA ARG A 386 -34.42 -25.36 6.93
C ARG A 386 -35.02 -26.29 7.98
N ALA A 387 -34.73 -26.06 9.26
CA ALA A 387 -35.23 -26.88 10.36
C ALA A 387 -36.68 -26.53 10.78
N ALA A 388 -37.16 -25.32 10.43
CA ALA A 388 -38.48 -24.84 10.82
C ALA A 388 -39.62 -25.65 10.18
N GLN A 389 -40.50 -26.17 11.03
CA GLN A 389 -41.61 -27.05 10.64
C GLN A 389 -42.78 -26.29 10.01
N ASN A 390 -43.07 -25.09 10.50
CA ASN A 390 -44.14 -24.25 9.98
C ASN A 390 -43.58 -23.09 9.14
N ARG A 391 -44.46 -22.51 8.31
CA ARG A 391 -44.10 -21.47 7.36
C ARG A 391 -43.79 -20.12 8.01
N ASP A 392 -44.44 -19.80 9.13
CA ASP A 392 -44.30 -18.51 9.80
C ASP A 392 -42.93 -18.38 10.47
N ASP A 393 -42.51 -19.40 11.23
CA ASP A 393 -41.18 -19.48 11.82
C ASP A 393 -40.09 -19.48 10.74
N ARG A 394 -40.33 -20.22 9.65
CA ARG A 394 -39.42 -20.23 8.50
C ARG A 394 -39.27 -18.85 7.88
N GLY A 395 -40.38 -18.11 7.72
CA GLY A 395 -40.39 -16.74 7.21
C GLY A 395 -39.53 -15.79 8.04
N LEU A 396 -39.60 -15.90 9.38
CA LEU A 396 -38.76 -15.12 10.28
C LEU A 396 -37.27 -15.39 10.05
N PHE A 397 -36.87 -16.66 9.94
CA PHE A 397 -35.48 -17.04 9.71
C PHE A 397 -34.99 -16.67 8.30
N VAL A 398 -35.82 -16.78 7.27
CA VAL A 398 -35.51 -16.31 5.91
C VAL A 398 -35.31 -14.79 5.90
N GLY A 399 -36.12 -14.02 6.64
CA GLY A 399 -35.94 -12.58 6.80
C GLY A 399 -34.58 -12.23 7.43
N ARG A 400 -34.19 -12.96 8.49
CA ARG A 400 -32.87 -12.81 9.13
C ARG A 400 -31.72 -13.18 8.20
N ALA A 401 -31.84 -14.29 7.46
CA ALA A 401 -30.85 -14.71 6.47
C ALA A 401 -30.66 -13.64 5.39
N ARG A 402 -31.76 -13.10 4.86
CA ARG A 402 -31.73 -12.02 3.86
C ARG A 402 -31.05 -10.76 4.38
N SER A 403 -31.35 -10.35 5.62
CA SER A 403 -30.70 -9.20 6.25
C SER A 403 -29.19 -9.40 6.39
N ALA A 404 -28.75 -10.58 6.85
CA ALA A 404 -27.32 -10.90 6.95
C ALA A 404 -26.64 -10.99 5.57
N PHE A 405 -27.32 -11.57 4.58
CA PHE A 405 -26.81 -11.67 3.22
C PHE A 405 -26.69 -10.30 2.53
N ASN A 406 -27.61 -9.38 2.79
CA ASN A 406 -27.51 -8.01 2.30
C ASN A 406 -26.25 -7.31 2.82
N LYS A 407 -25.79 -7.58 4.05
CA LYS A 407 -24.51 -7.04 4.56
C LYS A 407 -23.31 -7.52 3.75
N LEU A 408 -23.31 -8.79 3.33
CA LEU A 408 -22.26 -9.34 2.44
C LEU A 408 -22.30 -8.66 1.06
N LYS A 409 -23.50 -8.41 0.52
CA LYS A 409 -23.68 -7.65 -0.73
C LYS A 409 -23.21 -6.20 -0.60
N ASP A 410 -23.58 -5.54 0.49
CA ASP A 410 -23.19 -4.15 0.76
C ASP A 410 -21.69 -4.02 0.93
N MET A 411 -21.03 -5.00 1.56
CA MET A 411 -19.58 -5.08 1.63
C MET A 411 -18.92 -5.10 0.25
N VAL A 412 -19.37 -5.97 -0.67
CA VAL A 412 -18.85 -6.00 -2.06
C VAL A 412 -19.23 -4.74 -2.84
N LYS A 413 -20.38 -4.14 -2.54
CA LYS A 413 -20.76 -2.85 -3.13
C LYS A 413 -19.85 -1.71 -2.66
N ASN A 414 -19.48 -1.70 -1.38
CA ASN A 414 -18.57 -0.71 -0.79
C ASN A 414 -17.17 -0.85 -1.36
N ASN A 415 -16.69 -2.09 -1.52
CA ASN A 415 -15.42 -2.40 -2.17
C ASN A 415 -15.56 -3.60 -3.13
N PRO A 416 -15.68 -3.33 -4.44
CA PRO A 416 -15.84 -4.39 -5.44
C PRO A 416 -14.70 -5.41 -5.44
N ASN A 417 -13.49 -5.07 -5.01
CA ASN A 417 -12.36 -6.00 -4.99
C ASN A 417 -12.51 -7.10 -3.94
N PHE A 418 -13.39 -6.95 -2.95
CA PHE A 418 -13.71 -8.03 -1.99
C PHE A 418 -14.29 -9.28 -2.63
N ARG A 419 -14.94 -9.17 -3.80
CA ARG A 419 -15.33 -10.35 -4.59
C ARG A 419 -14.13 -11.28 -4.83
N LEU A 420 -12.98 -10.69 -5.14
CA LEU A 420 -11.75 -11.44 -5.42
C LEU A 420 -10.97 -11.72 -4.13
N THR A 421 -10.75 -10.72 -3.28
CA THR A 421 -9.83 -10.86 -2.15
C THR A 421 -10.42 -11.61 -0.96
N ILE A 422 -11.74 -11.56 -0.78
CA ILE A 422 -12.44 -12.25 0.32
C ILE A 422 -13.14 -13.50 -0.20
N PHE A 423 -13.89 -13.38 -1.31
CA PHE A 423 -14.70 -14.48 -1.81
C PHE A 423 -14.00 -15.34 -2.87
N ASN A 424 -12.84 -14.92 -3.39
CA ASN A 424 -12.14 -15.58 -4.48
C ASN A 424 -13.03 -15.85 -5.71
N MET A 425 -13.86 -14.88 -6.04
CA MET A 425 -14.82 -14.90 -7.15
C MET A 425 -14.53 -13.77 -8.12
N LEU A 426 -14.59 -14.09 -9.41
CA LEU A 426 -14.73 -13.10 -10.47
C LEU A 426 -16.13 -12.47 -10.44
N GLU A 427 -16.32 -11.39 -11.20
CA GLU A 427 -17.58 -10.66 -11.24
C GLU A 427 -18.81 -11.53 -11.51
N GLU A 428 -18.75 -12.33 -12.56
CA GLU A 428 -19.87 -13.17 -12.98
C GLU A 428 -20.13 -14.29 -11.98
N GLN A 429 -19.07 -14.83 -11.36
CA GLN A 429 -19.20 -15.83 -10.30
C GLN A 429 -19.87 -15.26 -9.06
N TRP A 430 -19.59 -14.00 -8.72
CA TRP A 430 -20.26 -13.31 -7.63
C TRP A 430 -21.75 -13.08 -7.93
N LYS A 431 -22.09 -12.68 -9.17
CA LYS A 431 -23.49 -12.52 -9.61
C LYS A 431 -24.25 -13.85 -9.52
N ASP A 432 -23.69 -14.91 -10.08
CA ASP A 432 -24.26 -16.27 -10.03
C ASP A 432 -24.46 -16.73 -8.58
N PHE A 433 -23.46 -16.49 -7.71
CA PHE A 433 -23.53 -16.81 -6.29
C PHE A 433 -24.68 -16.07 -5.59
N VAL A 434 -24.83 -14.76 -5.84
CA VAL A 434 -25.92 -13.96 -5.29
C VAL A 434 -27.29 -14.50 -5.72
N ASP A 435 -27.46 -14.78 -7.01
CA ASP A 435 -28.72 -15.30 -7.54
C ASP A 435 -29.07 -16.68 -6.95
N GLU A 436 -28.06 -17.54 -6.76
CA GLU A 436 -28.24 -18.85 -6.12
C GLU A 436 -28.69 -18.70 -4.66
N GLN A 437 -28.03 -17.85 -3.87
CA GLN A 437 -28.42 -17.63 -2.47
C GLN A 437 -29.84 -17.05 -2.35
N GLU A 438 -30.19 -16.11 -3.21
CA GLU A 438 -31.55 -15.55 -3.25
C GLU A 438 -32.60 -16.57 -3.68
N LYS A 439 -32.25 -17.46 -4.61
CA LYS A 439 -33.11 -18.58 -5.01
C LYS A 439 -33.32 -19.56 -3.85
N ILE A 440 -32.28 -19.95 -3.12
CA ILE A 440 -32.40 -20.84 -1.95
C ILE A 440 -33.39 -20.24 -0.93
N MET A 441 -33.23 -18.96 -0.58
CA MET A 441 -34.14 -18.29 0.36
C MET A 441 -35.59 -18.24 -0.13
N ARG A 442 -35.81 -18.07 -1.44
CA ARG A 442 -37.14 -18.09 -2.04
C ARG A 442 -37.75 -19.50 -2.03
N ASP A 443 -36.96 -20.51 -2.35
CA ASP A 443 -37.41 -21.90 -2.40
C ASP A 443 -37.75 -22.44 -1.00
N LEU A 444 -37.08 -21.96 0.05
CA LEU A 444 -37.46 -22.26 1.44
C LEU A 444 -38.89 -21.78 1.78
N MET A 445 -39.38 -20.71 1.15
CA MET A 445 -40.73 -20.17 1.42
C MET A 445 -41.87 -20.87 0.66
N ARG A 446 -41.52 -21.84 -0.20
CA ARG A 446 -42.47 -22.77 -0.82
C ARG A 446 -42.79 -23.90 0.14
#